data_AF-A0A349K9C8-F1
#
_entry.id   AF-A0A349K9C8-F1
#
_cell.length_a   1.000
_cell.length_b   1.000
_cell.length_c   1.000
_cell.angle_alpha   90.00
_cell.angle_beta   90.00
_cell.angle_gamma   90.00
#
_symmetry.space_group_name_H-M   'P 1'
#
loop_
_entity.id
_entity.type
_entity.pdbx_description
1 polymer ?
#
loop_
_entity_poly.entity_id
_entity_poly.type
_entity_poly.pdbx_seq_one_letter_code
_entity_poly.pdbx_strand_id
1 'polypeptide(L)' 'MLKEGEEKGDYYLQLPPGNVGPPIVFNQTIKDPRMRAVYGDVRFRKAMSLAINRAELNDVLW' A
#
# COMPACT_ATOMS: atom_id res chain seq x y z
N MET A 1 8.21 -9.62 -15.75
CA MET A 1 9.43 -10.25 -16.34
C MET A 1 9.55 -11.75 -16.11
N LEU A 2 9.74 -12.28 -14.89
CA LEU A 2 9.87 -13.75 -14.71
C LEU A 2 8.56 -14.48 -15.02
N LYS A 3 7.43 -14.00 -14.50
CA LYS A 3 6.11 -14.60 -14.79
C LYS A 3 5.76 -14.62 -16.28
N GLU A 4 6.09 -13.57 -17.02
CA GLU A 4 5.84 -13.47 -18.47
C GLU A 4 6.68 -14.45 -19.30
N GLY A 5 7.77 -14.98 -18.72
CA GLY A 5 8.68 -15.91 -19.38
C GLY A 5 8.38 -17.39 -19.14
N GLU A 6 7.36 -17.74 -18.34
CA GLU A 6 7.03 -19.12 -17.97
C GLU A 6 6.77 -20.00 -19.21
N GLU A 7 5.96 -19.51 -20.16
CA GLU A 7 5.60 -20.24 -21.38
C GLU A 7 6.82 -20.53 -22.27
N LYS A 8 7.70 -19.53 -22.44
CA LYS A 8 8.92 -19.69 -23.26
C LYS A 8 10.00 -20.50 -22.55
N GLY A 9 10.03 -20.46 -21.22
CA GLY A 9 11.08 -21.05 -20.40
C GLY A 9 10.81 -22.46 -19.87
N ASP A 10 9.61 -23.01 -20.11
CA ASP A 10 9.15 -24.31 -19.59
C ASP A 10 9.39 -24.46 -18.08
N TYR A 11 8.96 -23.45 -17.32
CA TYR A 11 8.94 -23.47 -15.86
C TYR A 11 7.67 -22.81 -15.35
N TYR A 12 7.36 -23.05 -14.07
CA TYR A 12 6.31 -22.34 -13.37
C TYR A 12 6.87 -21.69 -12.10
N LEU A 13 6.39 -20.49 -11.81
CA LEU A 13 6.85 -19.70 -10.69
C LEU A 13 5.89 -19.92 -9.51
N GLN A 14 6.42 -20.55 -8.46
CA GLN A 14 5.67 -20.74 -7.22
C GLN A 14 5.63 -19.41 -6.45
N LEU A 15 4.58 -18.63 -6.67
CA LEU A 15 4.30 -17.46 -5.87
C LEU A 15 3.52 -17.86 -4.62
N PRO A 16 3.99 -17.51 -3.42
CA PRO A 16 3.17 -17.66 -2.22
C PRO A 16 1.90 -16.81 -2.35
N PRO A 17 0.85 -17.09 -1.56
CA PRO A 17 -0.32 -16.24 -1.49
C PRO A 17 0.08 -14.77 -1.29
N GLY A 18 -0.58 -13.86 -2.02
CA GLY A 18 -0.34 -12.44 -1.89
C GLY A 18 -0.50 -11.99 -0.43
N ASN A 19 0.39 -11.10 0.02
CA ASN A 19 0.30 -10.50 1.34
C ASN A 19 -0.31 -9.09 1.27
N VAL A 20 -0.85 -8.62 2.39
CA VAL A 20 -1.28 -7.23 2.50
C VAL A 20 -0.04 -6.34 2.44
N GLY A 21 -0.03 -5.39 1.51
CA GLY A 21 1.05 -4.41 1.37
C GLY A 21 1.23 -3.56 2.65
N PRO A 22 2.38 -2.89 2.79
CA PRO A 22 2.68 -2.11 3.99
C PRO A 22 1.65 -0.98 4.21
N PRO A 23 1.14 -0.77 5.44
CA PRO A 23 0.24 0.32 5.73
C PRO A 23 0.99 1.65 5.91
N ILE A 24 0.29 2.76 5.63
CA ILE A 24 0.72 4.10 6.05
C ILE A 24 0.08 4.40 7.41
N VAL A 25 0.90 4.77 8.40
CA VAL A 25 0.43 5.08 9.76
C VAL A 25 0.80 6.50 10.14
N PHE A 26 -0.18 7.28 10.58
CA PHE A 26 0.02 8.64 11.07
C PHE A 26 0.36 8.63 12.56
N ASN A 27 1.35 9.44 12.97
CA ASN A 27 1.73 9.57 14.36
C ASN A 27 0.68 10.35 15.17
N GLN A 28 -0.20 9.63 15.86
CA GLN A 28 -1.29 10.20 16.68
C GLN A 28 -0.81 10.85 17.98
N THR A 29 0.45 10.68 18.37
CA THR A 29 1.06 11.30 19.56
C THR A 29 2.09 12.38 19.21
N ILE A 30 2.10 12.86 17.96
CA ILE A 30 2.98 13.93 17.47
C ILE A 30 2.91 15.17 18.39
N LYS A 31 4.06 15.83 18.63
CA LYS A 31 4.16 16.91 19.64
C LYS A 31 3.37 18.17 19.28
N ASP A 32 3.31 18.54 18.01
CA ASP A 32 2.52 19.67 17.54
C ASP A 32 1.01 19.40 17.77
N PRO A 33 0.32 20.22 18.57
CA PRO A 33 -1.09 20.02 18.88
C PRO A 33 -2.01 20.19 17.66
N ARG A 34 -1.66 21.02 16.68
CA ARG A 34 -2.45 21.21 15.45
C ARG A 34 -2.40 19.96 14.59
N MET A 35 -1.20 19.40 14.41
CA MET A 35 -1.02 18.16 13.65
C MET A 35 -1.62 16.96 14.39
N ARG A 36 -1.51 16.93 15.72
CA ARG A 36 -2.14 15.88 16.53
C ARG A 36 -3.66 15.86 16.37
N ALA A 37 -4.30 17.02 16.31
CA ALA A 37 -5.74 17.11 16.08
C ALA A 37 -6.14 16.51 14.73
N VAL A 38 -5.35 16.76 13.67
CA VAL A 38 -5.62 16.21 12.33
C VAL A 38 -5.34 14.70 12.28
N TYR A 39 -4.16 14.25 12.72
CA TYR A 39 -3.77 12.83 12.64
C TYR A 39 -4.59 11.93 13.57
N GLY A 40 -5.05 12.47 14.70
CA GLY A 40 -5.94 11.80 15.63
C GLY A 40 -7.37 11.61 15.10
N ASP A 41 -7.81 12.42 14.13
CA ASP A 41 -9.16 12.31 13.56
C ASP A 41 -9.29 11.09 12.64
N VAL A 42 -10.22 10.18 12.97
CA VAL A 42 -10.51 8.99 12.15
C VAL A 42 -11.02 9.35 10.76
N ARG A 43 -11.73 10.48 10.61
CA ARG A 43 -12.25 10.97 9.32
C ARG A 43 -11.10 11.34 8.40
N PHE A 44 -10.06 12.00 8.92
CA PHE A 44 -8.84 12.29 8.18
C PHE A 44 -8.16 11.01 7.69
N ARG A 45 -7.97 10.00 8.57
CA ARG A 45 -7.33 8.74 8.18
C ARG A 45 -8.14 7.95 7.14
N LYS A 46 -9.47 7.98 7.22
CA LYS A 46 -10.35 7.40 6.18
C LYS A 46 -10.22 8.14 4.86
N ALA A 47 -10.23 9.48 4.88
CA ALA A 47 -10.07 10.30 3.68
C ALA A 47 -8.73 10.01 2.97
N MET A 48 -7.63 9.89 3.73
CA MET A 48 -6.33 9.51 3.17
C MET A 48 -6.36 8.13 2.52
N SER A 49 -7.06 7.16 3.11
CA SER A 49 -7.22 5.84 2.48
C SER A 49 -7.96 5.92 1.16
N LEU A 50 -8.97 6.78 1.02
CA LEU A 50 -9.72 6.96 -0.22
C LEU A 50 -8.92 7.73 -1.28
N ALA A 51 -8.05 8.65 -0.87
CA ALA A 51 -7.25 9.47 -1.78
C ALA A 51 -6.10 8.71 -2.45
N ILE A 52 -5.66 7.58 -1.88
CA ILE A 52 -4.57 6.77 -2.44
C ILE A 52 -5.10 5.86 -3.55
N ASN A 53 -4.67 6.11 -4.78
CA ASN A 53 -4.93 5.24 -5.93
C ASN A 53 -4.07 3.96 -5.83
N ARG A 54 -4.68 2.88 -5.34
CA ARG A 54 -4.01 1.58 -5.19
C ARG A 54 -3.86 0.81 -6.50
N ALA A 55 -4.68 1.10 -7.51
CA ALA A 55 -4.54 0.48 -8.82
C ALA A 55 -3.26 0.94 -9.50
N GLU A 56 -3.06 2.27 -9.57
CA GLU A 56 -1.82 2.86 -10.09
C GLU A 56 -0.58 2.38 -9.32
N LEU A 57 -0.67 2.34 -7.99
CA LEU A 57 0.41 1.82 -7.16
C LEU A 57 0.77 0.37 -7.55
N ASN A 58 -0.25 -0.46 -7.78
CA ASN A 58 -0.09 -1.85 -8.21
C ASN A 58 0.61 -1.94 -9.56
N ASP A 59 0.19 -1.13 -10.52
CA ASP A 59 0.70 -1.15 -11.90
C ASP A 59 2.15 -0.63 -12.02
N VAL A 60 2.55 0.29 -11.14
CA VAL A 60 3.88 0.93 -11.20
C VAL A 60 4.93 0.17 -10.37
N LEU A 61 4.55 -0.42 -9.24
CA LEU A 61 5.50 -1.02 -8.29
C LEU A 61 5.63 -2.55 -8.40
N TRP A 62 4.67 -3.24 -9.00
CA TRP A 62 4.64 -4.71 -9.08
C TRP A 62 4.39 -5.19 -10.51
#